data_AF-A0A815XRH7-F1
#
_entry.id   AF-A0A815XRH7-F1
#
_cell.length_a   1.000
_cell.length_b   1.000
_cell.length_c   1.000
_cell.angle_alpha   90.00
_cell.angle_beta   90.00
_cell.angle_gamma   90.00
#
_symmetry.space_group_name_H-M   'P 1'
#
loop_
_entity.id
_entity.type
_entity.pdbx_description
1 polymer ?
#
loop_
_entity_poly.entity_id
_entity_poly.type
_entity_poly.pdbx_seq_one_letter_code
_entity_poly.pdbx_strand_id
1 'polypeptide(L)'
;TLQVLLRYKDKVLLDWKTIPMIYLTDHYPTSIARINFNNDRIDDLAILHCNGTVTIFIGSKHGLFERKDLSFGTHIGCIDKCCQSLQVIDLDRDGRDDLVFIDTGMNSIQVALGLPCNE
;
A
#
# COMPACT_ATOMS: atom_id res chain seq x y z
N THR A 1 22.58 -3.19 1.20
CA THR A 1 22.05 -4.21 2.12
C THR A 1 22.80 -5.50 1.90
N LEU A 2 23.55 -6.00 2.88
CA LEU A 2 24.28 -7.26 2.77
C LEU A 2 23.27 -8.43 2.76
N GLN A 3 23.22 -9.22 1.70
CA GLN A 3 22.66 -10.56 1.76
C GLN A 3 23.74 -11.50 2.30
N VAL A 4 23.60 -11.93 3.55
CA VAL A 4 24.42 -13.02 4.08
C VAL A 4 23.86 -14.32 3.54
N LEU A 5 24.48 -14.85 2.48
CA LEU A 5 24.20 -16.21 2.00
C LEU A 5 24.79 -17.22 2.99
N LEU A 6 23.95 -17.78 3.86
CA LEU A 6 24.31 -18.98 4.61
C LEU A 6 24.22 -20.19 3.66
N ARG A 7 25.38 -20.66 3.20
CA ARG A 7 25.49 -21.92 2.45
C ARG A 7 25.83 -23.06 3.40
N TYR A 8 25.09 -24.17 3.31
CA TYR A 8 25.49 -25.45 3.89
C TYR A 8 25.49 -26.51 2.80
N LYS A 9 26.65 -27.12 2.52
CA LYS A 9 26.82 -28.18 1.52
C LYS A 9 26.17 -27.84 0.16
N ASP A 10 26.48 -26.66 -0.37
CA ASP A 10 26.01 -26.15 -1.66
C ASP A 10 24.49 -25.97 -1.83
N LYS A 11 23.72 -26.12 -0.75
CA LYS A 11 22.30 -25.72 -0.73
C LYS A 11 22.19 -24.28 -0.24
N VAL A 12 21.54 -23.44 -1.05
CA VAL A 12 21.04 -22.13 -0.60
C VAL A 12 19.91 -22.41 0.38
N LEU A 13 20.15 -22.14 1.66
CA LEU A 13 19.21 -22.52 2.72
C LEU A 13 18.06 -21.53 2.91
N LEU A 14 18.18 -20.30 2.39
CA LEU A 14 17.15 -19.26 2.52
C LEU A 14 17.11 -18.45 1.22
N ASP A 15 16.05 -18.64 0.43
CA ASP A 15 15.63 -17.68 -0.60
C ASP A 15 14.74 -16.64 0.09
N TRP A 16 14.88 -15.35 -0.20
CA TRP A 16 13.98 -14.33 0.33
C TRP A 16 12.52 -14.62 -0.05
N LYS A 17 12.29 -15.37 -1.14
CA LYS A 17 10.95 -15.89 -1.51
C LYS A 17 10.36 -16.89 -0.51
N THR A 18 11.15 -17.41 0.41
CA THR A 18 10.75 -18.41 1.41
C THR A 18 10.76 -17.86 2.85
N ILE A 19 11.13 -16.59 3.04
CA ILE A 19 11.14 -15.93 4.33
C ILE A 19 9.95 -14.97 4.37
N PRO A 20 9.02 -15.11 5.34
CA PRO A 20 7.97 -14.12 5.51
C PRO A 20 8.58 -12.76 5.87
N MET A 21 8.32 -11.76 5.05
CA MET A 21 8.71 -10.37 5.30
C MET A 21 7.60 -9.64 6.06
N ILE A 22 7.98 -8.85 7.06
CA ILE A 22 7.05 -8.01 7.82
C ILE A 22 7.23 -6.57 7.36
N TYR A 23 6.14 -5.96 6.90
CA TYR A 23 6.09 -4.54 6.53
C TYR A 23 5.28 -3.80 7.58
N LEU A 24 5.93 -2.91 8.32
CA LEU A 24 5.26 -2.11 9.34
C LEU A 24 4.42 -1.03 8.66
N THR A 25 3.15 -0.92 9.06
CA THR A 25 2.22 0.08 8.56
C THR A 25 1.93 1.15 9.62
N ASP A 26 0.95 2.02 9.37
CA ASP A 26 0.37 2.89 10.39
C ASP A 26 -0.73 2.15 11.21
N HIS A 27 -1.51 2.88 12.00
CA HIS A 27 -2.46 2.38 12.98
C HIS A 27 -3.63 1.57 12.38
N TYR A 28 -3.71 0.29 12.74
CA TYR A 28 -4.83 -0.62 12.44
C TYR A 28 -5.18 -0.68 10.94
N PRO A 29 -4.36 -1.36 10.12
CA PRO A 29 -4.66 -1.56 8.71
C PRO A 29 -5.98 -2.35 8.55
N THR A 30 -6.89 -1.83 7.72
CA THR A 30 -8.24 -2.38 7.51
C THR A 30 -8.43 -2.98 6.12
N SER A 31 -7.71 -2.48 5.12
CA SER A 31 -7.80 -2.96 3.73
C SER A 31 -6.47 -2.81 3.01
N ILE A 32 -6.25 -3.66 2.00
CA ILE A 32 -5.10 -3.64 1.10
C ILE A 32 -5.60 -3.67 -0.35
N ALA A 33 -4.91 -2.95 -1.24
CA ALA A 33 -5.15 -3.02 -2.67
C ALA A 33 -3.83 -2.91 -3.46
N ARG A 34 -3.85 -3.45 -4.68
CA ARG A 34 -2.78 -3.35 -5.66
C ARG A 34 -2.93 -2.05 -6.45
N ILE A 35 -1.83 -1.34 -6.70
CA ILE A 35 -1.82 -0.07 -7.42
C ILE A 35 -0.53 0.10 -8.23
N ASN A 36 -0.55 0.88 -9.31
CA ASN A 36 0.64 1.32 -10.06
C ASN A 36 0.92 2.80 -9.75
N PHE A 37 1.38 3.08 -8.54
CA PHE A 37 1.48 4.43 -7.97
C PHE A 37 2.54 5.27 -8.68
N ASN A 38 3.69 4.67 -9.01
CA ASN A 38 4.82 5.38 -9.63
C ASN A 38 4.92 5.18 -11.16
N ASN A 39 3.93 4.54 -11.77
CA ASN A 39 3.84 4.23 -13.21
C ASN A 39 5.02 3.41 -13.78
N ASP A 40 5.68 2.58 -12.98
CA ASP A 40 6.78 1.72 -13.45
C ASP A 40 6.31 0.33 -13.93
N ARG A 41 4.99 0.06 -13.86
CA ARG A 41 4.33 -1.24 -14.17
C ARG A 41 4.74 -2.37 -13.23
N ILE A 42 5.25 -2.04 -12.06
CA ILE A 42 5.46 -2.95 -10.95
C ILE A 42 4.30 -2.72 -9.98
N ASP A 43 3.77 -3.81 -9.43
CA ASP A 43 2.68 -3.72 -8.46
C ASP A 43 3.20 -3.06 -7.17
N ASP A 44 2.66 -1.88 -6.86
CA ASP A 44 2.72 -1.23 -5.56
C ASP A 44 1.51 -1.68 -4.72
N LEU A 45 1.53 -1.38 -3.42
CA LEU A 45 0.41 -1.68 -2.52
C LEU A 45 -0.08 -0.42 -1.82
N ALA A 46 -1.39 -0.24 -1.78
CA ALA A 46 -2.06 0.75 -0.95
C ALA A 46 -2.67 0.06 0.27
N ILE A 47 -2.33 0.55 1.47
CA ILE A 47 -2.86 0.07 2.74
C ILE A 47 -3.72 1.15 3.38
N LEU A 48 -5.00 0.88 3.56
CA LEU A 48 -5.94 1.76 4.25
C LEU A 48 -5.95 1.46 5.76
N HIS A 49 -5.99 2.52 6.56
CA HIS A 49 -5.99 2.47 8.03
C HIS A 49 -7.34 2.89 8.60
N CYS A 50 -7.66 2.45 9.81
CA CYS A 50 -8.98 2.75 10.42
C CYS A 50 -9.23 4.26 10.64
N ASN A 51 -8.18 5.06 10.70
CA ASN A 51 -8.22 6.52 10.84
C ASN A 51 -8.36 7.24 9.48
N GLY A 52 -8.49 6.50 8.37
CA GLY A 52 -8.58 7.05 7.02
C GLY A 52 -7.24 7.39 6.36
N THR A 53 -6.09 7.18 7.03
CA THR A 53 -4.79 7.34 6.36
C THR A 53 -4.53 6.18 5.41
N VAL A 54 -3.73 6.44 4.38
CA VAL A 54 -3.26 5.41 3.45
C VAL A 54 -1.74 5.35 3.51
N THR A 55 -1.16 4.16 3.57
CA THR A 55 0.29 3.96 3.36
C THR A 55 0.48 3.32 2.00
N ILE A 56 1.40 3.85 1.19
CA ILE A 56 1.80 3.22 -0.07
C ILE A 56 3.11 2.46 0.13
N PHE A 57 3.18 1.26 -0.39
CA PHE A 57 4.37 0.44 -0.46
C PHE A 57 4.79 0.31 -1.92
N ILE A 58 5.89 0.96 -2.26
CA ILE A 58 6.45 0.94 -3.61
C ILE A 58 7.10 -0.42 -3.86
N GLY A 59 6.61 -1.13 -4.86
CA GLY A 59 7.12 -2.40 -5.30
C GLY A 59 8.48 -2.29 -5.96
N SER A 60 9.22 -3.39 -5.96
CA SER A 60 10.46 -3.52 -6.71
C SER A 60 10.44 -4.77 -7.57
N LYS A 61 11.26 -4.79 -8.63
CA LYS A 61 11.44 -5.98 -9.50
C LYS A 61 11.91 -7.22 -8.75
N HIS A 62 12.41 -7.03 -7.53
CA HIS A 62 12.87 -8.09 -6.64
C HIS A 62 11.79 -8.54 -5.65
N GLY A 63 10.52 -8.14 -5.82
CA GLY A 63 9.40 -8.57 -4.97
C GLY A 63 9.44 -8.03 -3.54
N LEU A 64 10.31 -7.05 -3.27
CA LEU A 64 10.37 -6.33 -2.00
C LEU A 64 9.64 -5.00 -2.13
N PHE A 65 9.12 -4.50 -1.01
CA PHE A 65 8.43 -3.22 -0.94
C PHE A 65 9.19 -2.18 -0.12
N GLU A 66 9.16 -0.93 -0.56
CA GLU A 66 9.65 0.24 0.17
C GLU A 66 8.46 1.08 0.65
N ARG A 67 8.44 1.43 1.94
CA ARG A 67 7.34 2.22 2.50
C ARG A 67 7.47 3.69 2.07
N LYS A 68 6.43 4.21 1.41
CA LYS A 68 6.18 5.64 1.24
C LYS A 68 4.95 6.06 2.04
N ASP A 69 5.21 6.88 3.05
CA ASP A 69 4.14 7.52 3.81
C ASP A 69 3.54 8.64 2.96
N LEU A 70 2.32 8.41 2.48
CA LEU A 70 1.55 9.39 1.73
C LEU A 70 0.27 9.67 2.49
N SER A 71 0.23 10.79 3.18
CA SER A 71 -1.00 11.27 3.79
C SER A 71 -1.86 11.94 2.73
N PHE A 72 -2.73 11.18 2.07
CA PHE A 72 -3.84 11.77 1.33
C PHE A 72 -4.84 12.28 2.36
N GLY A 73 -5.10 13.59 2.31
CA GLY A 73 -6.08 14.24 3.17
C GLY A 73 -7.45 13.58 3.01
N THR A 74 -8.34 13.60 3.98
CA THR A 74 -8.42 14.50 5.15
C THR A 74 -9.30 13.83 6.19
N HIS A 75 -8.98 14.04 7.47
CA HIS A 75 -9.89 14.03 8.62
C HIS A 75 -11.07 13.06 8.55
N ILE A 76 -10.96 11.95 9.27
CA ILE A 76 -12.15 11.21 9.69
C ILE A 76 -12.19 11.19 11.20
N GLY A 77 -13.29 11.71 11.75
CA GLY A 77 -13.70 11.54 13.15
C GLY A 77 -14.04 10.08 13.51
N CYS A 78 -13.41 9.11 12.85
CA CYS A 78 -13.41 7.70 13.21
C CYS A 78 -12.37 7.54 14.30
N ILE A 79 -12.75 7.98 15.50
CA ILE A 79 -11.98 7.75 16.73
C ILE A 79 -11.99 6.25 17.05
N ASP A 80 -12.98 5.50 16.55
CA ASP A 80 -13.18 4.08 16.86
C ASP A 80 -13.51 3.23 15.61
N LYS A 81 -12.54 2.41 15.18
CA LYS A 81 -12.72 1.17 14.39
C LYS A 81 -13.77 1.22 13.26
N CYS A 82 -13.55 2.07 12.29
CA CYS A 82 -14.32 2.02 11.05
C CYS A 82 -13.77 0.89 10.16
N CYS A 83 -14.61 -0.09 9.85
CA CYS A 83 -14.32 -1.09 8.81
C CYS A 83 -14.41 -0.37 7.47
N GLN A 84 -13.26 -0.03 6.91
CA GLN A 84 -13.19 0.64 5.62
C GLN A 84 -12.82 -0.38 4.54
N SER A 85 -13.35 -0.18 3.34
CA SER A 85 -12.98 -0.95 2.14
C SER A 85 -12.29 -0.04 1.16
N LEU A 86 -11.21 -0.52 0.54
CA LEU A 86 -10.44 0.20 -0.47
C LEU A 86 -10.66 -0.43 -1.85
N GLN A 87 -10.88 0.42 -2.85
CA GLN A 87 -10.89 0.07 -4.28
C GLN A 87 -9.92 0.95 -5.04
N VAL A 88 -9.38 0.40 -6.12
CA VAL A 88 -8.43 1.06 -7.02
C VAL A 88 -8.99 1.02 -8.43
N ILE A 89 -9.16 2.20 -9.03
CA ILE A 89 -9.75 2.35 -10.35
C ILE A 89 -9.37 3.71 -10.95
N ASP A 90 -9.03 3.76 -12.24
CA ASP A 90 -8.93 5.02 -13.00
C ASP A 90 -10.35 5.56 -13.26
N LEU A 91 -10.82 6.47 -12.41
CA LEU A 91 -12.18 7.03 -12.45
C LEU A 91 -12.31 8.15 -13.46
N ASP A 92 -11.26 8.96 -13.62
CA ASP A 92 -11.28 10.16 -14.46
C ASP A 92 -10.66 9.95 -15.87
N ARG A 93 -10.14 8.74 -16.12
CA ARG A 93 -9.52 8.30 -17.38
C ARG A 93 -8.23 9.04 -17.71
N ASP A 94 -7.49 9.48 -16.69
CA ASP A 94 -6.19 10.12 -16.86
C ASP A 94 -5.04 9.10 -17.05
N GLY A 95 -5.34 7.80 -16.92
CA GLY A 95 -4.39 6.70 -17.05
C GLY A 95 -3.59 6.42 -15.78
N ARG A 96 -3.95 7.01 -14.64
CA ARG A 96 -3.44 6.73 -13.30
C ARG A 96 -4.52 6.07 -12.45
N ASP A 97 -4.07 5.30 -11.48
CA ASP A 97 -4.97 4.65 -10.54
C ASP A 97 -5.45 5.65 -9.47
N ASP A 98 -6.77 5.77 -9.30
CA ASP A 98 -7.39 6.51 -8.18
C ASP A 98 -7.76 5.58 -7.03
N LEU A 99 -7.86 6.14 -5.82
CA LEU A 99 -8.34 5.42 -4.64
C LEU A 99 -9.76 5.81 -4.29
N VAL A 100 -10.60 4.80 -4.06
CA VAL A 100 -11.97 4.97 -3.56
C VAL A 100 -12.13 4.18 -2.27
N PHE A 101 -12.61 4.81 -1.21
CA PHE A 101 -12.85 4.10 0.04
C PHE A 101 -14.13 4.53 0.75
N ILE A 102 -14.74 3.56 1.43
CA ILE A 102 -15.97 3.75 2.20
C ILE A 102 -15.61 4.23 3.60
N ASP A 103 -16.22 5.33 4.03
CA ASP A 103 -16.11 5.88 5.38
C ASP A 103 -17.43 5.67 6.12
N THR A 104 -17.48 4.60 6.91
CA THR A 104 -18.66 4.25 7.71
C THR A 104 -18.91 5.22 8.86
N GLY A 105 -17.90 5.95 9.35
CA GLY A 105 -18.07 6.90 10.43
C GLY A 105 -18.72 8.19 9.96
N MET A 106 -18.45 8.58 8.72
CA MET A 106 -19.04 9.79 8.10
C MET A 106 -20.24 9.50 7.21
N ASN A 107 -20.64 8.24 7.04
CA ASN A 107 -21.68 7.82 6.09
C ASN A 107 -21.39 8.33 4.66
N SER A 108 -20.13 8.24 4.23
CA SER A 108 -19.68 8.81 2.96
C SER A 108 -18.74 7.87 2.20
N ILE A 109 -18.45 8.26 0.95
CA ILE A 109 -17.38 7.68 0.14
C ILE A 109 -16.36 8.78 -0.07
N GLN A 110 -15.08 8.46 0.09
CA GLN A 110 -13.98 9.35 -0.24
C GLN A 110 -13.29 8.88 -1.51
N VAL A 111 -12.87 9.85 -2.33
CA VAL A 111 -12.17 9.62 -3.59
C VAL A 111 -10.89 10.45 -3.57
N ALA A 112 -9.75 9.80 -3.74
CA ALA A 112 -8.46 10.45 -3.93
C ALA A 112 -8.03 10.25 -5.38
N LEU A 113 -8.17 11.33 -6.17
CA LEU A 113 -7.82 11.36 -7.59
C LEU A 113 -6.31 11.57 -7.79
N GLY A 114 -5.79 11.02 -8.89
CA GLY A 114 -4.52 11.42 -9.48
C GLY A 114 -3.36 11.35 -8.48
N LEU A 115 -3.12 10.16 -7.92
CA LEU A 115 -2.02 9.94 -7.00
C LEU A 115 -0.71 10.44 -7.63
N PRO A 116 0.01 11.38 -6.98
CA PRO A 116 1.07 12.12 -7.63
C PRO A 116 2.23 11.19 -7.98
N CYS A 117 2.55 11.13 -9.27
CA CYS A 117 3.91 10.83 -9.71
C CYS A 117 4.78 11.97 -9.17
N ASN A 118 5.52 11.74 -8.08
CA ASN A 118 6.65 12.61 -7.77
C ASN A 118 7.67 12.43 -8.91
N GLU A 119 7.76 13.40 -9.80
CA GLU A 119 8.94 13.59 -10.66
C GLU A 119 10.19 13.90 -9.82
#